data_AF-A0A763ZMF2-F1
#
_entry.id   AF-A0A763ZMF2-F1
#
_cell.length_a   1.000
_cell.length_b   1.000
_cell.length_c   1.000
_cell.angle_alpha   90.00
_cell.angle_beta   90.00
_cell.angle_gamma   90.00
#
_symmetry.space_group_name_H-M   'P 1'
#
loop_
_entity.id
_entity.type
_entity.pdbx_description
1 polymer ?
#
loop_
_entity_poly.entity_id
_entity_poly.type
_entity_poly.pdbx_seq_one_letter_code
_entity_poly.pdbx_strand_id
1 'polypeptide(L)' 'MNTQNVNVKTATKESSERWVKNIARIIGRAHFSVACAQEAHAHYGDKFTRVDTCLYFIRGALSAIVQKS' A
#
# COMPACT_ATOMS: atom_id res chain seq x y z
N MET A 1 -35.04 -18.09 -19.63
CA MET A 1 -33.60 -17.93 -19.97
C MET A 1 -33.21 -16.52 -19.54
N ASN A 2 -32.41 -16.37 -18.48
CA ASN A 2 -32.05 -15.06 -17.93
C ASN A 2 -30.80 -14.54 -18.65
N THR A 3 -30.94 -13.45 -19.39
CA THR A 3 -29.88 -12.84 -20.17
C THR A 3 -28.89 -12.16 -19.23
N GLN A 4 -27.86 -12.89 -18.81
CA GLN A 4 -26.68 -12.29 -18.17
C GLN A 4 -25.89 -11.52 -19.23
N ASN A 5 -26.35 -10.31 -19.56
CA ASN A 5 -25.52 -9.31 -20.21
C ASN A 5 -24.57 -8.72 -19.16
N VAL A 6 -23.57 -9.51 -18.78
CA VAL A 6 -22.44 -9.01 -18.01
C VAL A 6 -21.68 -8.05 -18.91
N ASN A 7 -21.93 -6.77 -18.70
CA ASN A 7 -21.31 -5.69 -19.44
C ASN A 7 -19.78 -5.72 -19.19
N VAL A 8 -19.05 -6.41 -20.05
CA VAL A 8 -17.58 -6.59 -20.00
C VAL A 8 -16.84 -5.26 -19.86
N LYS A 9 -17.43 -4.16 -20.34
CA LYS A 9 -16.90 -2.80 -20.21
C LYS A 9 -16.98 -2.21 -18.80
N THR A 10 -17.95 -2.58 -17.96
CA THR A 10 -18.02 -2.11 -16.55
C THR A 10 -17.14 -2.93 -15.62
N ALA A 11 -17.03 -4.25 -15.82
CA ALA A 11 -16.19 -5.11 -15.00
C ALA A 11 -14.71 -4.70 -15.03
N THR A 12 -14.18 -4.30 -16.18
CA THR A 12 -12.79 -3.83 -16.32
C THR A 12 -12.55 -2.49 -15.60
N LYS A 13 -13.55 -1.61 -15.56
CA LYS A 13 -13.46 -0.29 -14.93
C LYS A 13 -13.55 -0.39 -13.40
N GLU A 14 -14.51 -1.16 -12.89
CA GLU A 14 -14.62 -1.41 -11.44
C GLU A 14 -13.40 -2.17 -10.90
N SER A 15 -12.84 -3.10 -11.67
CA SER A 15 -11.59 -3.79 -11.35
C SER A 15 -10.41 -2.82 -11.25
N SER A 16 -10.26 -1.91 -12.21
CA SER A 16 -9.14 -0.94 -12.21
C SER A 16 -9.26 0.08 -11.08
N GLU A 17 -10.45 0.60 -10.81
CA GLU A 17 -10.70 1.52 -9.68
C GLU A 17 -10.44 0.84 -8.33
N ARG A 18 -10.85 -0.43 -8.18
CA ARG A 18 -10.60 -1.20 -6.97
C ARG A 18 -9.11 -1.50 -6.79
N TRP A 19 -8.38 -1.74 -7.88
CA TRP A 19 -6.94 -1.96 -7.85
C TRP A 19 -6.17 -0.68 -7.49
N VAL A 20 -6.54 0.47 -8.08
CA VAL A 20 -5.96 1.79 -7.78
C VAL A 20 -6.18 2.16 -6.30
N LYS A 21 -7.39 1.97 -5.77
CA LYS A 21 -7.69 2.19 -4.34
C LYS A 21 -6.83 1.30 -3.44
N ASN A 22 -6.57 0.06 -3.85
CA ASN A 22 -5.73 -0.85 -3.10
C ASN A 22 -4.26 -0.42 -3.08
N ILE A 23 -3.73 0.03 -4.22
CA ILE A 23 -2.37 0.56 -4.32
C ILE A 23 -2.21 1.84 -3.51
N ALA A 24 -3.17 2.77 -3.59
CA ALA A 24 -3.15 3.99 -2.80
C ALA A 24 -3.09 3.68 -1.29
N ARG A 25 -3.84 2.66 -0.83
CA ARG A 25 -3.79 2.18 0.56
C ARG A 25 -2.43 1.59 0.94
N ILE A 26 -1.80 0.83 0.05
CA ILE A 26 -0.46 0.25 0.27
C ILE A 26 0.59 1.35 0.37
N ILE A 27 0.58 2.32 -0.56
CA ILE A 27 1.50 3.47 -0.57
C ILE A 27 1.30 4.31 0.70
N GLY A 28 0.05 4.57 1.10
CA GLY A 28 -0.25 5.31 2.33
C GLY A 28 0.32 4.65 3.59
N ARG A 29 0.20 3.31 3.70
CA ARG A 29 0.82 2.56 4.82
C ARG A 29 2.34 2.57 4.78
N ALA A 30 2.93 2.47 3.60
CA ALA A 30 4.37 2.53 3.44
C ALA A 30 4.92 3.90 3.88
N HIS A 31 4.28 5.00 3.47
CA HIS A 31 4.62 6.35 3.91
C HIS A 31 4.46 6.54 5.43
N PHE A 32 3.37 6.04 6.01
CA PHE A 32 3.16 6.09 7.47
C PHE A 32 4.27 5.35 8.22
N SER A 33 4.67 4.15 7.75
CA SER A 33 5.74 3.38 8.37
C SER A 33 7.09 4.09 8.31
N VAL A 34 7.38 4.78 7.20
CA VAL A 34 8.60 5.57 7.05
C VAL A 34 8.60 6.78 7.98
N ALA A 35 7.49 7.50 8.09
CA ALA A 35 7.37 8.64 9.00
C ALA A 35 7.56 8.21 10.46
N CYS A 36 6.89 7.13 10.88
CA CYS A 36 7.02 6.57 12.23
C CYS A 36 8.46 6.12 12.53
N ALA A 37 9.12 5.48 11.56
CA ALA A 37 10.52 5.11 11.69
C ALA A 37 11.44 6.32 11.78
N GLN A 38 11.21 7.37 10.98
CA GLN A 38 11.99 8.60 11.01
C GLN A 38 11.85 9.33 12.36
N GLU A 39 10.64 9.40 12.91
CA GLU A 39 10.41 9.97 14.25
C GLU A 39 11.12 9.16 15.34
N ALA A 40 10.99 7.83 15.33
CA ALA A 40 11.71 6.97 16.27
C ALA A 40 13.23 7.17 16.18
N HIS A 41 13.75 7.23 14.96
CA HIS A 41 15.18 7.41 14.71
C HIS A 41 15.67 8.79 15.22
N ALA A 42 14.86 9.84 15.09
CA ALA A 42 15.14 11.16 15.67
C ALA A 42 15.12 11.15 17.21
N HIS A 43 14.25 10.34 17.83
CA HIS A 43 14.17 10.21 19.29
C HIS A 43 15.34 9.41 19.90
N TYR A 44 15.87 8.42 19.20
CA TYR A 44 16.99 7.60 19.67
C TYR A 44 18.37 8.12 19.25
N GLY A 45 18.44 9.15 18.41
CA GLY A 45 19.69 9.80 18.00
C GLY A 45 20.54 9.00 17.01
N ASP A 46 19.98 7.93 16.42
CA ASP A 46 20.66 7.14 15.40
C ASP A 46 20.56 7.83 14.02
N LYS A 47 21.31 7.40 13.00
CA LYS A 47 21.26 8.02 11.66
C LYS A 47 20.25 7.32 10.76
N PHE A 48 19.12 7.98 10.49
CA PHE A 48 18.12 7.51 9.52
C PHE A 48 18.74 7.44 8.12
N THR A 49 19.13 6.24 7.71
CA THR A 49 19.84 6.00 6.46
C THR A 49 18.85 5.67 5.35
N ARG A 50 19.16 6.00 4.08
CA ARG A 50 18.31 5.69 2.92
C ARG A 50 17.92 4.20 2.80
N VAL A 51 18.80 3.30 3.25
CA VAL A 51 18.54 1.85 3.29
C VAL A 51 17.43 1.52 4.29
N ASP A 52 17.45 2.19 5.44
CA ASP A 52 16.46 2.05 6.51
C ASP A 52 15.09 2.53 6.04
N THR A 53 15.04 3.69 5.37
CA THR A 53 13.83 4.21 4.70
C THR A 53 13.24 3.19 3.72
N CYS A 54 14.09 2.59 2.89
CA CYS A 54 13.67 1.61 1.89
C CYS A 54 13.13 0.33 2.54
N LEU A 55 13.78 -0.14 3.62
CA LEU A 55 13.34 -1.30 4.38
C LEU A 55 11.97 -1.07 5.04
N TYR A 56 11.77 0.08 5.69
CA TYR A 56 10.49 0.42 6.32
C TYR A 56 9.37 0.62 5.29
N PHE A 57 9.68 1.19 4.12
CA PHE A 57 8.71 1.31 3.03
C PHE A 57 8.26 -0.07 2.53
N ILE A 58 9.20 -0.97 2.25
CA ILE A 58 8.91 -2.34 1.78
C ILE A 58 8.15 -3.12 2.86
N ARG A 59 8.52 -2.96 4.14
CA ARG A 59 7.85 -3.62 5.27
C ARG A 59 6.41 -3.12 5.47
N GLY A 60 6.19 -1.81 5.35
CA GLY A 60 4.86 -1.21 5.39
C GLY A 60 3.99 -1.67 4.21
N ALA A 61 4.58 -1.77 3.02
CA ALA A 61 3.90 -2.27 1.83
C ALA A 61 3.56 -3.77 1.93
N LEU A 62 4.51 -4.61 2.38
CA LEU A 62 4.29 -6.04 2.62
C LEU A 62 3.22 -6.29 3.67
N SER A 63 3.22 -5.54 4.78
CA SER A 63 2.18 -5.64 5.81
C SER A 63 0.79 -5.32 5.27
N ALA A 64 0.68 -4.33 4.38
CA ALA A 64 -0.58 -3.98 3.72
C ALA A 64 -1.07 -5.06 2.74
N ILE A 65 -0.16 -5.83 2.14
CA ILE A 65 -0.48 -6.94 1.23
C ILE A 65 -0.88 -8.19 2.04
N VAL A 66 -0.13 -8.53 3.08
CA VAL A 66 -0.34 -9.74 3.90
C VAL A 66 -1.61 -9.62 4.77
N GLN A 67 -1.95 -8.44 5.29
CA GLN A 67 -3.22 -8.25 6.02
C GLN A 67 -4.48 -8.40 5.17
N LYS A 68 -4.35 -8.50 3.84
CA LYS A 68 -5.48 -8.73 2.93
C LYS A 68 -5.62 -10.22 2.55
N SER A 69 -4.69 -11.08 2.96
CA SER A 69 -4.74 -12.53 2.72
C SER A 69 -5.54 -13.28 3.77
#